data_AF-A0A101HX36-F1
#
_entry.id   AF-A0A101HX36-F1
#
_cell.length_a   1.000
_cell.length_b   1.000
_cell.length_c   1.000
_cell.angle_alpha   90.00
_cell.angle_beta   90.00
_cell.angle_gamma   90.00
#
_symmetry.space_group_name_H-M   'P 1'
#
loop_
_entity.id
_entity.type
_entity.pdbx_description
1 polymer ?
#
loop_
_entity_poly.entity_id
_entity_poly.type
_entity_poly.pdbx_seq_one_letter_code
_entity_poly.pdbx_strand_id
1 'polypeptide(L)'
;MFLPFFIIPAAYFLLFIFSYFWVDLNLTLVSWEPVNQVLEGLKRLGYFNRPLSSRLYLIIILLLISIQVYLLFSRFVSKTSLKKLFLLAGGVALIACLSYPFLSHDIFSYLFDAKIIWHYQQNPYQHSPAEFGHDPWLRFMHWTHRTAPYGPVWLLYTLLPALFSFGRFSLNFYILKLVNGLVFFLTGYLLLSFK
;
A
#
# COMPACT_ATOMS: atom_id res chain seq x y z
N MET A 1 11.39 24.50 14.53
CA MET A 1 10.66 24.53 13.23
C MET A 1 10.97 23.34 12.33
N PHE A 2 12.17 22.75 12.39
CA PHE A 2 12.55 21.64 11.50
C PHE A 2 12.19 20.23 12.00
N LEU A 3 11.96 20.05 13.31
CA LEU A 3 11.69 18.74 13.91
C LEU A 3 10.60 17.91 13.16
N PRO A 4 9.46 18.49 12.73
CA PRO A 4 8.44 17.73 12.02
C PRO A 4 8.91 17.15 10.68
N PHE A 5 9.83 17.82 9.98
CA PHE A 5 10.38 17.34 8.71
C PHE A 5 11.25 16.09 8.85
N PHE A 6 11.73 15.80 10.07
CA PHE A 6 12.51 14.59 10.34
C PHE A 6 11.65 13.52 11.00
N ILE A 7 10.85 13.88 12.00
CA ILE A 7 10.11 12.89 12.79
C ILE A 7 8.97 12.24 12.00
N ILE A 8 8.32 12.98 11.09
CA ILE A 8 7.20 12.46 10.28
C ILE A 8 7.72 11.40 9.29
N PRO A 9 8.71 11.67 8.42
CA PRO A 9 9.23 10.65 7.53
C PRO A 9 9.84 9.47 8.28
N ALA A 10 10.52 9.71 9.42
CA ALA A 10 11.07 8.64 10.24
C ALA A 10 9.99 7.71 10.79
N ALA A 11 8.88 8.25 11.32
CA ALA A 11 7.76 7.44 11.82
C ALA A 11 7.10 6.62 10.70
N TYR A 12 6.92 7.21 9.52
CA TYR A 12 6.42 6.47 8.35
C TYR A 12 7.41 5.44 7.82
N PHE A 13 8.72 5.68 7.94
CA PHE A 13 9.74 4.71 7.58
C PHE A 13 9.76 3.52 8.55
N LEU A 14 9.53 3.75 9.84
CA LEU A 14 9.31 2.67 10.81
C LEU A 14 8.07 1.85 10.47
N LEU A 15 6.96 2.51 10.12
CA LEU A 15 5.75 1.83 9.65
C LEU A 15 6.00 1.05 8.35
N PHE A 16 6.79 1.61 7.42
CA PHE A 16 7.22 0.93 6.20
C PHE A 16 7.97 -0.36 6.54
N ILE A 17 8.99 -0.33 7.39
CA ILE A 17 9.70 -1.55 7.82
C ILE A 17 8.74 -2.54 8.47
N PHE A 18 7.91 -2.06 9.41
CA PHE A 18 6.93 -2.90 10.11
C PHE A 18 5.94 -3.56 9.16
N SER A 19 5.53 -2.87 8.09
CA SER A 19 4.60 -3.43 7.12
C SER A 19 5.11 -4.73 6.49
N TYR A 20 6.44 -4.88 6.33
CA TYR A 20 7.05 -6.07 5.77
C TYR A 20 7.13 -7.26 6.74
N PHE A 21 6.80 -7.06 8.03
CA PHE A 21 6.67 -8.17 8.98
C PHE A 21 5.50 -9.09 8.61
N TRP A 22 4.55 -8.57 7.83
CA TRP A 22 3.26 -9.20 7.56
C TRP A 22 3.05 -9.53 6.08
N VAL A 23 4.11 -9.51 5.26
CA VAL A 23 4.02 -10.05 3.89
C VAL A 23 3.56 -11.49 3.95
N ASP A 24 2.59 -11.85 3.11
CA ASP A 24 2.06 -13.20 3.02
C ASP A 24 3.19 -14.22 2.83
N LEU A 25 3.15 -15.32 3.59
CA LEU A 25 4.21 -16.33 3.57
C LEU A 25 4.40 -16.94 2.17
N ASN A 26 3.33 -17.00 1.38
CA ASN A 26 3.32 -17.54 0.02
C ASN A 26 3.63 -16.47 -1.06
N LEU A 27 3.96 -15.24 -0.67
CA LEU A 27 4.22 -14.13 -1.58
C LEU A 27 5.70 -13.74 -1.60
N THR A 28 6.31 -13.81 -2.78
CA THR A 28 7.66 -13.30 -3.05
C THR A 28 7.58 -12.01 -3.84
N LEU A 29 7.84 -10.87 -3.18
CA LEU A 29 7.77 -9.54 -3.80
C LEU A 29 8.99 -9.24 -4.69
N VAL A 30 10.17 -9.73 -4.29
CA VAL A 30 11.47 -9.45 -4.94
C VAL A 30 12.25 -10.76 -5.04
N SER A 31 12.71 -11.11 -6.25
CA SER A 31 13.46 -12.35 -6.50
C SER A 31 14.96 -12.26 -6.20
N TRP A 32 15.46 -11.06 -5.85
CA TRP A 32 16.86 -10.86 -5.49
C TRP A 32 17.12 -11.37 -4.07
N GLU A 33 17.97 -12.39 -3.97
CA GLU A 33 18.18 -13.18 -2.76
C GLU A 33 18.55 -12.37 -1.50
N PRO A 34 19.46 -11.38 -1.54
CA PRO A 34 19.79 -10.57 -0.36
C PRO A 34 18.58 -9.83 0.23
N VAL A 35 17.69 -9.30 -0.62
CA VAL A 35 16.46 -8.64 -0.16
C VAL A 35 15.48 -9.68 0.37
N ASN A 36 15.34 -10.82 -0.30
CA ASN A 36 14.44 -11.87 0.12
C ASN A 36 14.81 -12.40 1.53
N GLN A 37 16.11 -12.59 1.82
CA GLN A 37 16.58 -12.99 3.15
C GLN A 37 16.21 -11.99 4.24
N VAL A 38 16.33 -10.68 3.96
CA VAL A 38 15.89 -9.64 4.89
C VAL A 38 14.39 -9.73 5.13
N LEU A 39 13.59 -9.86 4.06
CA LEU A 39 12.13 -10.00 4.16
C LEU A 39 11.71 -11.25 4.94
N GLU A 40 12.38 -12.38 4.75
CA GLU A 40 12.15 -13.60 5.55
C GLU A 40 12.44 -13.37 7.03
N GLY A 41 13.51 -12.64 7.36
CA GLY A 41 13.80 -12.23 8.73
C GLY A 41 12.69 -11.39 9.35
N LEU A 42 12.17 -10.40 8.62
CA LEU A 42 11.05 -9.55 9.07
C LEU A 42 9.76 -10.36 9.24
N LYS A 43 9.42 -11.23 8.28
CA LYS A 43 8.27 -12.14 8.36
C LYS A 43 8.36 -13.03 9.59
N ARG A 44 9.55 -13.52 9.92
CA ARG A 44 9.73 -14.34 11.12
C ARG A 44 9.40 -13.59 12.41
N LEU A 45 9.83 -12.33 12.52
CA LEU A 45 9.50 -11.47 13.65
C LEU A 45 8.00 -11.18 13.74
N GLY A 46 7.33 -10.96 12.60
CA GLY A 46 5.90 -10.72 12.53
C GLY A 46 5.06 -11.92 12.94
N TYR A 47 5.19 -13.02 12.20
CA TYR A 47 4.32 -14.20 12.33
C TYR A 47 4.65 -15.07 13.55
N PHE A 48 5.93 -15.21 13.91
CA PHE A 48 6.37 -16.14 14.96
C PHE A 48 6.73 -15.46 16.29
N ASN A 49 6.72 -14.13 16.38
CA ASN A 49 6.90 -13.40 17.64
C ASN A 49 5.78 -12.37 17.86
N ARG A 50 4.56 -12.88 18.05
CA ARG A 50 3.35 -12.06 18.24
C ARG A 50 3.47 -11.00 19.35
N PRO A 51 4.02 -11.29 20.55
CA PRO A 51 4.16 -10.29 21.60
C PRO A 51 5.13 -9.16 21.27
N LEU A 52 6.20 -9.43 20.50
CA LEU A 52 7.08 -8.37 20.01
C LEU A 52 6.38 -7.55 18.92
N SER A 53 5.78 -8.23 17.94
CA SER A 53 5.09 -7.58 16.82
C SER A 53 3.97 -6.65 17.29
N SER A 54 3.15 -7.08 18.26
CA SER A 54 2.07 -6.25 18.82
C SER A 54 2.58 -5.03 19.59
N ARG A 55 3.66 -5.18 20.38
CA ARG A 55 4.30 -4.05 21.08
C ARG A 55 4.90 -3.04 20.10
N LEU A 56 5.59 -3.52 19.06
CA LEU A 56 6.14 -2.64 18.02
C LEU A 56 5.03 -1.89 17.29
N TYR A 57 3.94 -2.58 16.92
CA TYR A 57 2.79 -1.95 16.29
C TYR A 57 2.17 -0.87 17.20
N LEU A 58 1.95 -1.19 18.47
CA LEU A 58 1.40 -0.24 19.44
C LEU A 58 2.28 1.00 19.60
N ILE A 59 3.60 0.82 19.72
CA ILE A 59 4.57 1.92 19.80
C ILE A 59 4.49 2.81 18.54
N ILE A 60 4.47 2.20 17.34
CA ILE A 60 4.39 2.94 16.08
C ILE A 60 3.07 3.73 15.99
N ILE A 61 1.94 3.11 16.34
CA ILE A 61 0.64 3.78 16.31
C ILE A 61 0.58 4.93 17.33
N LEU A 62 1.05 4.71 18.56
CA LEU A 62 1.11 5.77 19.57
C LEU A 62 2.03 6.92 19.14
N LEU A 63 3.16 6.63 18.48
CA LEU A 63 4.04 7.64 17.90
C LEU A 63 3.32 8.45 16.82
N LEU A 64 2.64 7.79 15.87
CA LEU A 64 1.89 8.46 14.80
C LEU A 64 0.75 9.34 15.36
N ILE A 65 0.01 8.83 16.34
CA ILE A 65 -1.04 9.61 17.03
C ILE A 65 -0.43 10.82 17.74
N SER A 66 0.69 10.65 18.45
CA SER A 66 1.36 11.74 19.16
C SER A 66 1.86 12.83 18.20
N ILE A 67 2.41 12.43 17.04
CA ILE A 67 2.78 13.36 15.97
C ILE A 67 1.55 14.11 15.45
N GLN A 68 0.43 13.43 15.22
CA GLN A 68 -0.81 14.05 14.77
C GLN A 68 -1.33 15.09 15.78
N VAL A 69 -1.36 14.72 17.07
CA VAL A 69 -1.74 15.63 18.17
C VAL A 69 -0.81 16.84 18.21
N TYR A 70 0.50 16.64 18.14
CA TYR A 70 1.47 17.73 18.08
C TYR A 70 1.22 18.66 16.89
N LEU A 71 0.93 18.14 15.70
CA LEU A 71 0.68 18.95 14.50
C LEU A 71 -0.58 19.81 14.63
N LEU A 72 -1.62 19.31 15.30
CA LEU A 72 -2.85 20.05 15.57
C LEU A 72 -2.59 21.29 16.46
N PHE A 73 -1.69 21.19 17.44
CA PHE A 73 -1.45 22.27 18.42
C PHE A 73 -0.22 23.15 18.14
N SER A 74 0.75 22.68 17.37
CA SER A 74 2.06 23.36 17.19
C SER A 74 2.09 24.56 16.24
N ARG A 75 0.95 24.93 15.63
CA ARG A 75 0.85 25.91 14.52
C ARG A 75 1.87 25.63 13.38
N PHE A 76 2.43 24.42 13.31
CA PHE A 76 3.45 24.06 12.33
C PHE A 76 2.91 24.21 10.92
N VAL A 77 1.72 23.66 10.67
CA VAL A 77 1.07 23.69 9.35
C VAL A 77 0.82 25.13 8.90
N SER A 78 0.30 25.99 9.78
CA SER A 78 0.00 27.38 9.43
C SER A 78 1.24 28.26 9.23
N LYS A 79 2.38 27.89 9.84
CA LYS A 79 3.65 28.63 9.72
C LYS A 79 4.56 28.10 8.61
N THR A 80 4.21 26.98 7.97
CA THR A 80 5.04 26.32 6.97
C THR A 80 4.53 26.64 5.58
N SER A 81 5.45 26.97 4.66
CA SER A 81 5.07 27.24 3.27
C SER A 81 4.49 26.01 2.59
N LEU A 82 3.52 26.24 1.70
CA LEU A 82 2.82 25.18 0.98
C LEU A 82 3.78 24.24 0.22
N LYS A 83 4.83 24.79 -0.41
CA LYS A 83 5.90 24.01 -1.07
C LYS A 83 6.55 23.00 -0.13
N LYS A 84 6.85 23.39 1.11
CA LYS A 84 7.48 22.49 2.09
C LYS A 84 6.51 21.42 2.58
N LEU A 85 5.23 21.76 2.75
CA LEU A 85 4.19 20.79 3.10
C LEU A 85 4.02 19.75 1.98
N PHE A 86 4.02 20.17 0.71
CA PHE A 86 3.98 19.24 -0.42
C PHE A 86 5.21 18.35 -0.52
N LEU A 87 6.41 18.89 -0.29
CA LEU A 87 7.62 18.06 -0.26
C LEU A 87 7.54 16.98 0.85
N LEU A 88 7.07 17.37 2.03
CA LEU A 88 6.86 16.44 3.15
C LEU A 88 5.80 15.39 2.83
N ALA A 89 4.63 15.81 2.32
CA ALA A 89 3.53 14.93 1.96
C ALA A 89 3.92 13.97 0.83
N GLY A 90 4.66 14.44 -0.18
CA GLY A 90 5.15 13.62 -1.28
C GLY A 90 6.14 12.56 -0.80
N GLY A 91 7.06 12.91 0.11
CA GLY A 91 7.97 11.94 0.72
C GLY A 91 7.23 10.87 1.52
N VAL A 92 6.26 11.28 2.34
CA VAL A 92 5.41 10.34 3.11
C VAL A 92 4.58 9.46 2.19
N ALA A 93 3.96 10.02 1.15
CA ALA A 93 3.16 9.28 0.19
C ALA A 93 4.02 8.25 -0.57
N LEU A 94 5.25 8.60 -0.94
CA LEU A 94 6.18 7.66 -1.57
C LEU A 94 6.52 6.49 -0.65
N ILE A 95 6.85 6.77 0.62
CA ILE A 95 7.08 5.72 1.63
C ILE A 95 5.85 4.81 1.74
N ALA A 96 4.66 5.38 1.87
CA ALA A 96 3.41 4.63 1.97
C ALA A 96 3.11 3.79 0.72
N CYS A 97 3.38 4.30 -0.49
CA CYS A 97 3.23 3.56 -1.75
C CYS A 97 4.15 2.34 -1.81
N LEU A 98 5.31 2.39 -1.15
CA LEU A 98 6.26 1.28 -1.09
C LEU A 98 5.97 0.31 0.08
N SER A 99 5.20 0.71 1.10
CA SER A 99 4.83 -0.13 2.26
C SER A 99 3.86 -1.26 1.91
N TYR A 100 3.97 -2.43 2.54
CA TYR A 100 3.02 -3.53 2.36
C TYR A 100 1.64 -3.23 3.00
N PRO A 101 0.50 -3.51 2.36
CA PRO A 101 -0.83 -3.23 2.91
C PRO A 101 -1.28 -4.32 3.90
N PHE A 102 -0.57 -4.47 5.02
CA PHE A 102 -0.80 -5.57 5.97
C PHE A 102 -2.17 -5.56 6.69
N LEU A 103 -2.93 -4.46 6.59
CA LEU A 103 -4.25 -4.32 7.24
C LEU A 103 -5.42 -4.65 6.30
N SER A 104 -5.21 -4.68 4.97
CA SER A 104 -6.27 -4.99 4.00
C SER A 104 -5.73 -5.76 2.81
N HIS A 105 -6.50 -6.75 2.38
CA HIS A 105 -6.17 -7.62 1.24
C HIS A 105 -6.96 -7.23 -0.02
N ASP A 106 -7.71 -6.12 0.01
CA ASP A 106 -8.57 -5.72 -1.10
C ASP A 106 -7.76 -5.46 -2.38
N ILE A 107 -6.52 -5.00 -2.24
CA ILE A 107 -5.65 -4.78 -3.39
C ILE A 107 -5.46 -6.04 -4.22
N PHE A 108 -5.36 -7.22 -3.59
CA PHE A 108 -5.20 -8.47 -4.34
C PHE A 108 -6.47 -8.79 -5.13
N SER A 109 -7.64 -8.48 -4.59
CA SER A 109 -8.92 -8.59 -5.31
C SER A 109 -8.95 -7.66 -6.52
N TYR A 110 -8.54 -6.40 -6.36
CA TYR A 110 -8.48 -5.43 -7.46
C TYR A 110 -7.58 -5.87 -8.61
N LEU A 111 -6.40 -6.41 -8.27
CA LEU A 111 -5.44 -6.91 -9.24
C LEU A 111 -5.99 -8.14 -9.98
N PHE A 112 -6.71 -9.01 -9.27
CA PHE A 112 -7.31 -10.20 -9.86
C PHE A 112 -8.53 -9.88 -10.72
N ASP A 113 -9.42 -8.97 -10.29
CA ASP A 113 -10.55 -8.50 -11.08
C ASP A 113 -10.09 -7.94 -12.43
N ALA A 114 -9.00 -7.15 -12.43
CA ALA A 114 -8.36 -6.68 -13.66
C ALA A 114 -7.80 -7.85 -14.49
N LYS A 115 -7.21 -8.86 -13.85
CA LYS A 115 -6.65 -10.07 -14.50
C LYS A 115 -7.70 -10.93 -15.16
N ILE A 116 -8.89 -11.06 -14.58
CA ILE A 116 -10.04 -11.72 -15.21
C ILE A 116 -10.32 -11.10 -16.59
N ILE A 117 -10.19 -9.79 -16.72
CA ILE A 117 -10.33 -9.09 -18.01
C ILE A 117 -9.11 -9.30 -18.90
N TRP A 118 -7.93 -8.81 -18.50
CA TRP A 118 -6.79 -8.72 -19.44
C TRP A 118 -6.17 -10.07 -19.79
N HIS A 119 -6.22 -11.04 -18.87
CA HIS A 119 -5.62 -12.37 -19.07
C HIS A 119 -6.64 -13.41 -19.51
N TYR A 120 -7.76 -13.51 -18.79
CA TYR A 120 -8.77 -14.54 -19.04
C TYR A 120 -9.85 -14.12 -20.05
N GLN A 121 -9.91 -12.84 -20.42
CA GLN A 121 -10.92 -12.29 -21.33
C GLN A 121 -12.36 -12.59 -20.86
N GLN A 122 -12.56 -12.62 -19.54
CA GLN A 122 -13.85 -12.86 -18.90
C GLN A 122 -14.35 -11.61 -18.18
N ASN A 123 -15.63 -11.64 -17.80
CA ASN A 123 -16.27 -10.57 -17.04
C ASN A 123 -16.17 -10.82 -15.51
N PRO A 124 -15.45 -9.98 -14.74
CA PRO A 124 -15.31 -10.16 -13.30
C PRO A 124 -16.62 -9.91 -12.52
N TYR A 125 -17.66 -9.36 -13.16
CA TYR A 125 -19.00 -9.27 -12.58
C TYR A 125 -19.77 -10.59 -12.63
N GLN A 126 -19.33 -11.52 -13.46
CA GLN A 126 -19.97 -12.84 -13.65
C GLN A 126 -19.09 -13.97 -13.13
N HIS A 127 -17.77 -13.80 -13.18
CA HIS A 127 -16.79 -14.80 -12.77
C HIS A 127 -15.99 -14.35 -11.56
N SER A 128 -15.90 -15.22 -10.55
CA SER A 128 -15.12 -15.03 -9.34
C SER A 128 -13.67 -15.54 -9.52
N PRO A 129 -12.70 -15.05 -8.73
CA PRO A 129 -11.34 -15.57 -8.77
C PRO A 129 -11.22 -17.09 -8.54
N ALA A 130 -12.09 -17.68 -7.73
CA ALA A 130 -12.07 -19.11 -7.39
C ALA A 130 -12.32 -20.03 -8.60
N GLU A 131 -12.99 -19.54 -9.64
CA GLU A 131 -13.19 -20.29 -10.90
C GLU A 131 -11.87 -20.47 -11.68
N PHE A 132 -10.84 -19.69 -11.36
CA PHE A 132 -9.51 -19.75 -11.95
C PHE A 132 -8.51 -20.47 -11.03
N GLY A 133 -8.92 -21.55 -10.36
CA GLY A 133 -8.21 -22.20 -9.25
C GLY A 133 -6.74 -22.61 -9.46
N HIS A 134 -6.28 -22.68 -10.71
CA HIS A 134 -4.87 -22.96 -11.03
C HIS A 134 -3.98 -21.70 -11.02
N ASP A 135 -4.56 -20.51 -10.88
CA ASP A 135 -3.80 -19.27 -10.95
C ASP A 135 -2.92 -19.05 -9.72
N PRO A 136 -1.61 -18.77 -9.88
CA PRO A 136 -0.72 -18.59 -8.75
C PRO A 136 -1.04 -17.36 -7.89
N TRP A 137 -1.79 -16.36 -8.39
CA TRP A 137 -2.12 -15.16 -7.62
C TRP A 137 -3.16 -15.45 -6.52
N LEU A 138 -3.90 -16.56 -6.62
CA LEU A 138 -4.87 -16.96 -5.60
C LEU A 138 -4.23 -17.34 -4.26
N ARG A 139 -2.93 -17.67 -4.24
CA ARG A 139 -2.22 -18.23 -3.05
C ARG A 139 -2.08 -17.25 -1.88
N PHE A 140 -2.30 -15.96 -2.12
CA PHE A 140 -2.21 -14.87 -1.14
C PHE A 140 -3.46 -13.98 -1.16
N MET A 141 -4.55 -14.45 -1.79
CA MET A 141 -5.85 -13.78 -1.79
C MET A 141 -6.74 -14.31 -0.67
N HIS A 142 -7.56 -13.44 -0.09
CA HIS A 142 -8.54 -13.83 0.92
C HIS A 142 -9.96 -14.00 0.35
N TRP A 143 -10.38 -13.10 -0.54
CA TRP A 143 -11.73 -13.12 -1.11
C TRP A 143 -11.72 -13.67 -2.53
N THR A 144 -11.70 -15.00 -2.65
CA THR A 144 -11.67 -15.67 -3.96
C THR A 144 -13.05 -16.04 -4.49
N HIS A 145 -14.07 -16.14 -3.63
CA HIS A 145 -15.38 -16.71 -3.96
C HIS A 145 -16.41 -15.70 -4.50
N ARG A 146 -16.05 -14.42 -4.61
CA ARG A 146 -16.98 -13.35 -5.00
C ARG A 146 -16.58 -12.70 -6.31
N THR A 147 -17.58 -12.16 -7.00
CA THR A 147 -17.39 -11.30 -8.17
C THR A 147 -17.04 -9.88 -7.76
N ALA A 148 -16.61 -9.06 -8.73
CA ALA A 148 -16.25 -7.67 -8.52
C ALA A 148 -17.45 -6.88 -7.94
N PRO A 149 -17.32 -6.26 -6.75
CA PRO A 149 -18.44 -5.52 -6.13
C PRO A 149 -18.51 -4.06 -6.60
N TYR A 150 -17.45 -3.56 -7.26
CA TYR A 150 -17.23 -2.14 -7.52
C TYR A 150 -17.66 -1.80 -8.95
N GLY A 151 -18.19 -0.60 -9.14
CA GLY A 151 -18.68 -0.17 -10.46
C GLY A 151 -17.59 -0.07 -11.54
N PRO A 152 -17.98 0.02 -12.82
CA PRO A 152 -17.06 -0.04 -13.96
C PRO A 152 -15.93 0.99 -13.93
N VAL A 153 -16.13 2.16 -13.32
CA VAL A 153 -15.09 3.20 -13.19
C VAL A 153 -13.91 2.70 -12.36
N TRP A 154 -14.18 2.00 -11.25
CA TRP A 154 -13.11 1.42 -10.42
C TRP A 154 -12.39 0.30 -11.16
N LEU A 155 -13.13 -0.52 -11.90
CA LEU A 155 -12.57 -1.60 -12.69
C LEU A 155 -11.65 -1.09 -13.80
N LEU A 156 -12.07 -0.04 -14.52
CA LEU A 156 -11.21 0.65 -15.50
C LEU A 156 -9.98 1.25 -14.82
N TYR A 157 -10.15 1.83 -13.64
CA TYR A 157 -9.05 2.40 -12.87
C TYR A 157 -7.99 1.36 -12.47
N THR A 158 -8.39 0.14 -12.08
CA THR A 158 -7.46 -0.94 -11.73
C THR A 158 -6.91 -1.69 -12.95
N LEU A 159 -7.67 -1.71 -14.05
CA LEU A 159 -7.26 -2.32 -15.32
C LEU A 159 -6.09 -1.55 -15.97
N LEU A 160 -6.11 -0.22 -15.93
CA LEU A 160 -5.05 0.60 -16.55
C LEU A 160 -3.65 0.25 -16.03
N PRO A 161 -3.37 0.26 -14.70
CA PRO A 161 -2.12 -0.26 -14.13
C PRO A 161 -1.75 -1.68 -14.57
N ALA A 162 -2.75 -2.56 -14.69
CA ALA A 162 -2.53 -3.95 -15.03
C ALA A 162 -1.97 -4.12 -16.45
N LEU A 163 -2.39 -3.29 -17.40
CA LEU A 163 -1.88 -3.32 -18.78
C LEU A 163 -0.38 -2.99 -18.88
N PHE A 164 0.16 -2.18 -17.96
CA PHE A 164 1.60 -1.84 -17.90
C PHE A 164 2.42 -2.81 -17.04
N SER A 165 1.79 -3.84 -16.47
CA SER A 165 2.45 -4.79 -15.57
C SER A 165 3.16 -5.95 -16.27
N PHE A 166 2.97 -6.10 -17.58
CA PHE A 166 3.50 -7.22 -18.38
C PHE A 166 3.17 -8.60 -17.76
N GLY A 167 2.00 -8.72 -17.13
CA GLY A 167 1.56 -9.94 -16.45
C GLY A 167 2.30 -10.29 -15.15
N ARG A 168 3.17 -9.40 -14.64
CA ARG A 168 3.91 -9.62 -13.39
C ARG A 168 3.14 -9.08 -12.20
N PHE A 169 2.89 -9.94 -11.21
CA PHE A 169 2.14 -9.59 -9.99
C PHE A 169 2.75 -8.38 -9.27
N SER A 170 4.04 -8.47 -8.92
CA SER A 170 4.72 -7.45 -8.12
C SER A 170 4.71 -6.09 -8.82
N LEU A 171 4.89 -6.08 -10.14
CA LEU A 171 4.84 -4.85 -10.93
C LEU A 171 3.43 -4.25 -10.93
N ASN A 172 2.39 -5.06 -11.17
CA ASN A 172 1.00 -4.60 -11.10
C ASN A 172 0.67 -4.00 -9.72
N PHE A 173 1.07 -4.72 -8.66
CA PHE A 173 0.89 -4.31 -7.27
C PHE A 173 1.52 -2.94 -6.96
N TYR A 174 2.78 -2.71 -7.37
CA TYR A 174 3.42 -1.42 -7.12
C TYR A 174 2.91 -0.31 -8.05
N ILE A 175 2.60 -0.58 -9.32
CA ILE A 175 2.04 0.43 -10.23
C ILE A 175 0.70 0.93 -9.69
N LEU A 176 -0.21 0.03 -9.29
CA LEU A 176 -1.51 0.43 -8.74
C LEU A 176 -1.34 1.30 -7.48
N LYS A 177 -0.40 0.97 -6.60
CA LYS A 177 -0.12 1.77 -5.39
C LYS A 177 0.48 3.13 -5.72
N LEU A 178 1.39 3.21 -6.70
CA LEU A 178 1.95 4.47 -7.17
C LEU A 178 0.89 5.36 -7.82
N VAL A 179 -0.03 4.78 -8.60
CA VAL A 179 -1.17 5.52 -9.18
C VAL A 179 -2.10 6.03 -8.07
N ASN A 180 -2.42 5.22 -7.06
CA ASN A 180 -3.17 5.68 -5.89
C ASN A 180 -2.48 6.85 -5.17
N GLY A 181 -1.16 6.76 -4.96
CA GLY A 181 -0.37 7.83 -4.35
C GLY A 181 -0.35 9.11 -5.19
N LEU A 182 -0.24 8.97 -6.51
CA LEU A 182 -0.30 10.10 -7.44
C LEU A 182 -1.67 10.79 -7.39
N VAL A 183 -2.77 10.03 -7.43
CA VAL A 183 -4.13 10.57 -7.33
C VAL A 183 -4.34 11.27 -5.99
N PHE A 184 -3.90 10.68 -4.88
CA PHE A 184 -3.93 11.32 -3.56
C PHE A 184 -3.18 12.65 -3.55
N PHE A 185 -1.95 12.67 -4.09
CA PHE A 185 -1.12 13.86 -4.12
C PHE A 185 -1.69 14.96 -5.02
N LEU A 186 -2.15 14.61 -6.22
CA LEU A 186 -2.80 15.53 -7.16
C LEU A 186 -4.08 16.12 -6.58
N THR A 187 -4.90 15.31 -5.90
CA THR A 187 -6.12 15.78 -5.24
C THR A 187 -5.78 16.84 -4.18
N GLY A 188 -4.78 16.56 -3.33
CA GLY A 188 -4.31 17.53 -2.34
C GLY A 188 -3.74 18.81 -2.97
N TYR A 189 -3.02 18.69 -4.09
CA TYR A 189 -2.54 19.83 -4.86
C TYR A 189 -3.67 20.70 -5.38
N LEU A 190 -4.64 20.10 -6.06
CA LEU A 190 -5.79 20.81 -6.63
C LEU A 190 -6.62 21.51 -5.55
N LEU A 191 -6.94 20.83 -4.44
CA LEU A 191 -7.71 21.42 -3.34
C LEU A 191 -7.06 22.65 -2.70
N LEU A 192 -5.72 22.74 -2.75
CA LEU A 192 -4.97 23.83 -2.16
C LEU A 192 -4.53 24.88 -3.17
N SER A 193 -4.59 24.60 -4.48
CA SER A 193 -4.31 25.57 -5.55
C SER A 193 -5.49 26.48 -5.88
N PHE A 194 -6.73 26.09 -5.52
CA PHE A 194 -7.94 26.90 -5.70
C PHE A 194 -8.23 27.84 -4.51
N LYS A 195 -7.24 28.06 -3.63
CA LYS A 195 -7.28 29.05 -2.55
C LYS A 195 -6.28 30.17 -2.81
#